data_AF-A0AAU9C4B9-F1
#
_entry.id   AF-A0AAU9C4B9-F1
#
_cell.length_a   1.000
_cell.length_b   1.000
_cell.length_c   1.000
_cell.angle_alpha   90.00
_cell.angle_beta   90.00
_cell.angle_gamma   90.00
#
_symmetry.space_group_name_H-M   'P 1'
#
loop_
_entity.id
_entity.type
_entity.pdbx_description
1 polymer ?
#
loop_
_entity_poly.entity_id
_entity_poly.type
_entity_poly.pdbx_seq_one_letter_code
_entity_poly.pdbx_strand_id
1 'polypeptide(L)'
;MDSYRVEVQSSLRIGLVDEEGELEPVPTGGGGFKPEPELDQLSNIIKSFNDQFGNIDWKDADKIRKVIAEEIPAKVAADPAYQNAIKHSDRQNARIEHDKALQRVILELLADHTELFKQFSDNPSFKKWLSDTIFIATYMP
;
A
#
# COMPACT_ATOMS: atom_id res chain seq x y z
N MET A 1 24.90 -2.99 25.58
CA MET A 1 23.42 -3.02 25.55
C MET A 1 22.99 -2.01 24.52
N ASP A 2 22.31 -2.51 23.51
CA ASP A 2 22.26 -1.99 22.15
C ASP A 2 21.50 -0.69 21.98
N SER A 3 22.12 0.15 21.14
CA SER A 3 21.67 1.43 20.60
C SER A 3 20.40 1.30 19.78
N TYR A 4 19.48 2.25 19.90
CA TYR A 4 18.79 2.83 18.74
C TYR A 4 18.50 4.30 19.03
N ARG A 5 19.25 5.17 18.37
CA ARG A 5 19.09 6.62 18.39
C ARG A 5 18.54 7.01 17.03
N VAL A 6 17.37 7.64 17.01
CA VAL A 6 16.71 8.17 15.81
C VAL A 6 17.52 9.34 15.28
N GLU A 7 17.99 9.23 14.03
CA GLU A 7 18.53 10.35 13.27
C GLU A 7 17.49 10.81 12.24
N VAL A 8 17.05 12.06 12.41
CA VAL A 8 16.29 12.83 11.43
C VAL A 8 17.21 13.93 10.92
N GLN A 9 17.00 14.30 9.66
CA GLN A 9 17.50 15.47 8.93
C GLN A 9 18.80 15.26 8.16
N SER A 10 18.67 15.31 6.83
CA SER A 10 19.61 16.08 6.03
C SER A 10 18.93 16.62 4.77
N SER A 11 19.11 17.92 4.61
CA SER A 11 18.45 18.84 3.71
C SER A 11 18.90 18.64 2.26
N LEU A 12 17.94 18.63 1.32
CA LEU A 12 18.23 18.77 -0.10
C LEU A 12 18.85 20.15 -0.35
N ARG A 13 20.15 20.17 -0.67
CA ARG A 13 20.80 21.34 -1.28
C ARG A 13 20.51 21.33 -2.77
N ILE A 14 19.71 22.28 -3.22
CA ILE A 14 19.50 22.57 -4.63
C ILE A 14 20.71 23.37 -5.11
N GLY A 15 21.54 22.77 -5.96
CA GLY A 15 22.49 23.48 -6.80
C GLY A 15 21.96 23.42 -8.23
N LEU A 16 21.48 24.55 -8.75
CA LEU A 16 21.32 24.72 -10.19
C LEU A 16 22.72 24.89 -10.78
N VAL A 17 23.11 23.97 -11.67
CA VAL A 17 24.08 24.25 -12.72
C VAL A 17 23.37 23.93 -14.03
N ASP A 18 23.22 24.99 -14.82
CA ASP A 18 22.79 24.99 -16.20
C ASP A 18 23.99 24.52 -17.03
N GLU A 19 23.87 23.37 -17.69
CA GLU A 19 24.81 22.99 -18.74
C GLU A 19 24.01 22.28 -19.84
N GLU A 20 23.89 22.96 -20.97
CA GLU A 20 23.31 22.49 -22.22
C GLU A 20 24.09 21.27 -22.70
N GLY A 21 23.55 20.08 -22.46
CA GLY A 21 24.02 18.82 -23.00
C GLY A 21 22.93 18.18 -23.85
N GLU A 22 23.19 18.02 -25.13
CA GLU A 22 22.34 17.32 -26.10
C GLU A 22 22.02 15.90 -25.56
N LEU A 23 20.78 15.66 -25.11
CA LEU A 23 20.35 14.36 -24.63
C LEU A 23 19.95 13.50 -25.82
N GLU A 24 20.85 12.59 -26.22
CA GLU A 24 20.50 11.41 -26.99
C GLU A 24 19.35 10.65 -26.30
N PRO A 25 18.38 10.07 -27.05
CA PRO A 25 17.28 9.34 -26.44
C PRO A 25 17.83 8.16 -25.65
N VAL A 26 17.60 8.16 -24.34
CA VAL A 26 17.99 7.07 -23.46
C VAL A 26 17.37 5.76 -23.98
N PRO A 27 18.17 4.69 -24.17
CA PRO A 27 17.63 3.39 -24.51
C PRO A 27 16.79 2.88 -23.34
N THR A 28 15.53 2.60 -23.63
CA THR A 28 14.64 1.76 -22.83
C THR A 28 15.25 0.36 -22.72
N GLY A 29 16.09 0.15 -21.72
CA GLY A 29 16.85 -1.09 -21.54
C GLY A 29 16.98 -1.49 -20.08
N GLY A 30 16.09 -2.41 -19.65
CA GLY A 30 16.48 -3.52 -18.80
C GLY A 30 16.87 -3.23 -17.36
N GLY A 31 15.92 -2.77 -16.54
CA GLY A 31 15.95 -3.02 -15.10
C GLY A 31 15.05 -4.21 -14.80
N GLY A 32 15.63 -5.41 -14.68
CA GLY A 32 14.89 -6.61 -14.34
C GLY A 32 14.26 -6.48 -12.95
N PHE A 33 12.99 -6.07 -12.91
CA PHE A 33 12.13 -6.40 -11.79
C PHE A 33 12.02 -7.92 -11.80
N LYS A 34 12.74 -8.59 -10.91
CA LYS A 34 12.25 -9.89 -10.44
C LYS A 34 10.81 -9.61 -10.01
N PRO A 35 9.79 -10.30 -10.54
CA PRO A 35 8.49 -10.26 -9.89
C PRO A 35 8.78 -10.73 -8.46
N GLU A 36 8.66 -9.83 -7.49
CA GLU A 36 8.68 -10.27 -6.10
C GLU A 36 7.62 -11.37 -6.03
N PRO A 37 7.99 -12.59 -5.57
CA PRO A 37 7.03 -13.66 -5.53
C PRO A 37 5.86 -13.18 -4.69
N GLU A 38 4.64 -13.26 -5.22
CA GLU A 38 3.41 -12.77 -4.56
C GLU A 38 3.28 -13.32 -3.13
N LEU A 39 3.89 -14.49 -2.88
CA LEU A 39 4.05 -15.11 -1.56
C LEU A 39 4.82 -14.26 -0.54
N ASP A 40 5.86 -13.53 -0.96
CA ASP A 40 6.64 -12.64 -0.09
C ASP A 40 5.83 -11.40 0.28
N GLN A 41 5.08 -10.85 -0.69
CA GLN A 41 4.17 -9.73 -0.45
C GLN A 41 3.09 -10.10 0.57
N LEU A 42 2.38 -11.22 0.37
CA LEU A 42 1.39 -11.70 1.33
C LEU A 42 2.00 -11.97 2.71
N SER A 43 3.18 -12.60 2.75
CA SER A 43 3.88 -12.89 4.00
C SER A 43 4.27 -11.61 4.75
N ASN A 44 4.70 -10.57 4.05
CA ASN A 44 5.06 -9.29 4.63
C ASN A 44 3.83 -8.56 5.17
N ILE A 45 2.71 -8.56 4.45
CA ILE A 45 1.43 -7.98 4.90
C ILE A 45 0.98 -8.64 6.21
N ILE A 46 0.98 -9.98 6.26
CA ILE A 46 0.57 -10.73 7.45
C ILE A 46 1.51 -10.50 8.63
N LYS A 47 2.82 -10.46 8.40
CA LYS A 47 3.81 -10.15 9.46
C LYS A 47 3.60 -8.75 10.02
N SER A 48 3.50 -7.73 9.16
CA SER A 48 3.27 -6.35 9.58
C SER A 48 1.93 -6.15 10.28
N PHE A 49 0.89 -6.89 9.87
CA PHE A 49 -0.39 -6.91 10.57
C PHE A 49 -0.24 -7.48 11.98
N ASN A 50 0.45 -8.60 12.14
CA ASN A 50 0.62 -9.24 13.44
C ASN A 50 1.48 -8.42 14.40
N ASP A 51 2.54 -7.79 13.90
CA ASP A 51 3.42 -6.95 14.71
C ASP A 51 2.68 -5.74 15.30
N GLN A 52 1.87 -5.06 14.48
CA GLN A 52 1.18 -3.83 14.89
C GLN A 52 -0.20 -4.06 15.50
N PHE A 53 -0.92 -5.10 15.07
CA PHE A 53 -2.33 -5.32 15.38
C PHE A 53 -2.63 -6.73 15.90
N GLY A 54 -1.60 -7.55 16.14
CA GLY A 54 -1.76 -8.89 16.70
C GLY A 54 -2.21 -8.89 18.17
N ASN A 55 -2.06 -7.78 18.88
CA ASN A 55 -2.54 -7.60 20.25
C ASN A 55 -4.00 -7.11 20.33
N ILE A 56 -4.68 -6.93 19.20
CA ILE A 56 -6.09 -6.58 19.16
C ILE A 56 -6.92 -7.86 19.33
N ASP A 57 -7.94 -7.79 20.18
CA ASP A 57 -8.89 -8.87 20.38
C ASP A 57 -9.83 -8.94 19.16
N TRP A 58 -9.41 -9.71 18.16
CA TRP A 58 -10.21 -10.01 16.97
C TRP A 58 -11.03 -11.26 17.23
N LYS A 59 -12.35 -11.22 17.01
CA LYS A 59 -13.19 -12.43 17.08
C LYS A 59 -12.68 -13.55 16.17
N ASP A 60 -12.25 -13.19 14.96
CA ASP A 60 -11.73 -14.13 13.97
C ASP A 60 -10.42 -13.59 13.36
N ALA A 61 -9.36 -13.55 14.16
CA ALA A 61 -8.04 -13.06 13.71
C ALA A 61 -7.55 -13.74 12.42
N ASP A 62 -7.76 -15.06 12.27
CA ASP A 62 -7.36 -15.81 11.08
C ASP A 62 -8.13 -15.38 9.84
N LYS A 63 -9.44 -15.14 9.97
CA LYS A 63 -10.29 -14.66 8.88
C LYS A 63 -9.94 -13.22 8.50
N ILE A 64 -9.70 -12.36 9.49
CA ILE A 64 -9.29 -10.97 9.26
C ILE A 64 -7.95 -10.90 8.52
N ARG A 65 -6.98 -11.73 8.92
CA ARG A 65 -5.67 -11.86 8.23
C ARG A 65 -5.85 -12.21 6.75
N LYS A 66 -6.66 -13.24 6.45
CA LYS A 66 -6.97 -13.63 5.07
C LYS A 66 -7.68 -12.53 4.30
N VAL A 67 -8.65 -11.87 4.93
CA VAL A 67 -9.38 -10.77 4.29
C VAL A 67 -8.44 -9.62 3.94
N ILE A 68 -7.54 -9.23 4.84
CA ILE A 68 -6.58 -8.14 4.60
C ILE A 68 -5.54 -8.52 3.54
N ALA A 69 -5.05 -9.75 3.55
CA ALA A 69 -3.99 -10.16 2.62
C ALA A 69 -4.51 -10.57 1.24
N GLU A 70 -5.71 -11.14 1.14
CA GLU A 70 -6.23 -11.72 -0.11
C GLU A 70 -7.46 -10.98 -0.63
N GLU A 71 -8.51 -10.84 0.19
CA GLU A 71 -9.80 -10.31 -0.28
C GLU A 71 -9.78 -8.82 -0.57
N ILE A 72 -9.25 -8.00 0.35
CA ILE A 72 -9.22 -6.54 0.20
C ILE A 72 -8.40 -6.13 -1.03
N PRO A 73 -7.14 -6.58 -1.20
CA PRO A 73 -6.37 -6.19 -2.39
C PRO A 73 -7.01 -6.72 -3.67
N ALA A 74 -7.55 -7.95 -3.69
CA ALA A 74 -8.24 -8.47 -4.87
C ALA A 74 -9.47 -7.63 -5.25
N LYS A 75 -10.30 -7.23 -4.26
CA LYS A 75 -11.48 -6.39 -4.50
C LYS A 75 -11.11 -4.97 -4.93
N VAL A 76 -10.09 -4.37 -4.31
CA VAL A 76 -9.60 -3.03 -4.69
C VAL A 76 -8.99 -3.06 -6.09
N ALA A 77 -8.18 -4.07 -6.42
CA ALA A 77 -7.58 -4.24 -7.75
C ALA A 77 -8.64 -4.53 -8.84
N ALA A 78 -9.78 -5.11 -8.47
CA ALA A 78 -10.92 -5.32 -9.36
C ALA A 78 -11.80 -4.06 -9.53
N ASP A 79 -11.59 -3.00 -8.74
CA ASP A 79 -12.40 -1.78 -8.85
C ASP A 79 -12.12 -1.07 -10.20
N PRO A 80 -13.16 -0.81 -11.01
CA PRO A 80 -12.98 -0.25 -12.35
C PRO A 80 -12.44 1.19 -12.31
N ALA A 81 -12.76 1.97 -11.28
CA ALA A 81 -12.25 3.34 -11.15
C ALA A 81 -10.75 3.32 -10.84
N TYR A 82 -10.31 2.43 -9.94
CA TYR A 82 -8.90 2.24 -9.64
C TYR A 82 -8.11 1.71 -10.85
N GLN A 83 -8.64 0.71 -11.57
CA GLN A 83 -8.00 0.19 -12.79
C GLN A 83 -7.86 1.26 -13.88
N ASN A 84 -8.89 2.09 -14.08
CA ASN A 84 -8.83 3.19 -15.03
C ASN A 84 -7.79 4.23 -14.60
N ALA A 85 -7.68 4.51 -13.31
CA ALA A 85 -6.70 5.45 -12.78
C ALA A 85 -5.26 4.94 -12.94
N ILE A 86 -5.00 3.64 -12.76
CA ILE A 86 -3.68 3.05 -13.02
C ILE A 86 -3.31 3.15 -14.52
N LYS A 87 -4.27 2.89 -15.41
CA LYS A 87 -4.01 2.84 -16.86
C LYS A 87 -3.87 4.21 -17.52
N HIS A 88 -4.59 5.22 -17.03
CA HIS A 88 -4.77 6.48 -17.73
C HIS A 88 -4.42 7.72 -16.88
N SER A 89 -3.94 7.56 -15.65
CA SER A 89 -3.67 8.70 -14.77
C SER A 89 -2.38 8.55 -13.98
N ASP A 90 -1.92 9.68 -13.44
CA ASP A 90 -0.75 9.74 -12.58
C ASP A 90 -0.96 9.05 -11.24
N ARG A 91 0.16 8.69 -10.58
CA ARG A 91 0.20 8.05 -9.25
C ARG A 91 -0.70 8.73 -8.22
N GLN A 92 -0.80 10.07 -8.26
CA GLN A 92 -1.64 10.83 -7.34
C GLN A 92 -3.13 10.54 -7.55
N ASN A 93 -3.59 10.44 -8.80
CA ASN A 93 -4.98 10.12 -9.09
C ASN A 93 -5.28 8.65 -8.76
N ALA A 94 -4.36 7.74 -9.08
CA ALA A 94 -4.45 6.33 -8.67
C ALA A 94 -4.57 6.18 -7.15
N ARG A 95 -3.86 7.00 -6.36
CA ARG A 95 -3.95 7.00 -4.90
C ARG A 95 -5.32 7.50 -4.39
N ILE A 96 -5.90 8.51 -5.02
CA ILE A 96 -7.23 9.03 -4.68
C ILE A 96 -8.31 7.99 -4.98
N GLU A 97 -8.28 7.40 -6.18
CA GLU A 97 -9.25 6.39 -6.57
C GLU A 97 -9.08 5.09 -5.76
N HIS A 98 -7.85 4.71 -5.44
CA HIS A 98 -7.55 3.63 -4.50
C HIS A 98 -8.20 3.84 -3.13
N ASP A 99 -8.03 5.02 -2.51
CA ASP A 99 -8.57 5.27 -1.17
C ASP A 99 -10.11 5.19 -1.15
N LYS A 100 -10.75 5.68 -2.23
CA LYS A 100 -12.20 5.52 -2.43
C LYS A 100 -12.61 4.06 -2.60
N ALA A 101 -11.89 3.30 -3.43
CA ALA A 101 -12.15 1.88 -3.65
C ALA A 101 -11.98 1.08 -2.36
N LEU A 102 -10.88 1.31 -1.63
CA LEU A 102 -10.63 0.68 -0.33
C LEU A 102 -11.77 0.97 0.66
N GLN A 103 -12.20 2.24 0.77
CA GLN A 103 -13.30 2.58 1.66
C GLN A 103 -14.61 1.86 1.29
N ARG A 104 -14.92 1.71 -0.01
CA ARG A 104 -16.09 0.93 -0.47
C ARG A 104 -15.97 -0.53 -0.09
N VAL A 105 -14.83 -1.16 -0.36
CA VAL A 105 -14.57 -2.57 -0.03
C VAL A 105 -14.71 -2.82 1.47
N ILE A 106 -14.18 -1.93 2.30
CA ILE A 106 -14.31 -2.01 3.77
C ILE A 106 -15.77 -1.86 4.23
N LEU A 107 -16.55 -0.99 3.58
CA LEU A 107 -17.98 -0.84 3.85
C LEU A 107 -18.78 -2.08 3.42
N GLU A 108 -18.43 -2.71 2.31
CA GLU A 108 -19.06 -3.95 1.86
C GLU A 108 -18.75 -5.12 2.82
N LEU A 109 -17.50 -5.19 3.30
CA LEU A 109 -17.06 -6.18 4.29
C LEU A 109 -17.60 -5.90 5.70
N LEU A 110 -18.27 -4.76 5.95
CA LEU A 110 -18.86 -4.44 7.24
C LEU A 110 -19.82 -5.54 7.73
N ALA A 111 -20.63 -6.09 6.81
CA ALA A 111 -21.65 -7.10 7.14
C ALA A 111 -21.02 -8.38 7.73
N ASP A 112 -19.88 -8.79 7.18
CA ASP A 112 -19.14 -9.98 7.62
C ASP A 112 -18.11 -9.67 8.73
N HIS A 113 -17.60 -8.44 8.78
CA HIS A 113 -16.42 -8.05 9.55
C HIS A 113 -16.56 -6.66 10.20
N THR A 114 -17.56 -6.51 11.06
CA THR A 114 -17.81 -5.27 11.81
C THR A 114 -16.59 -4.75 12.61
N GLU A 115 -15.77 -5.64 13.16
CA GLU A 115 -14.54 -5.26 13.89
C GLU A 115 -13.45 -4.68 12.98
N LEU A 116 -13.34 -5.17 11.74
CA LEU A 116 -12.42 -4.62 10.74
C LEU A 116 -12.77 -3.16 10.46
N PHE A 117 -14.05 -2.89 10.22
CA PHE A 117 -14.53 -1.53 10.02
C PHE A 117 -14.30 -0.66 11.26
N LYS A 118 -14.58 -1.21 12.46
CA LYS A 118 -14.33 -0.50 13.71
C LYS A 118 -12.88 -0.08 13.82
N GLN A 119 -11.92 -0.97 13.57
CA GLN A 119 -10.49 -0.62 13.57
C GLN A 119 -10.15 0.36 12.45
N PHE A 120 -10.72 0.20 11.26
CA PHE A 120 -10.52 1.15 10.16
C PHE A 120 -11.02 2.56 10.47
N SER A 121 -12.11 2.70 11.22
CA SER A 121 -12.70 3.99 11.56
C SER A 121 -12.11 4.60 12.84
N ASP A 122 -11.89 3.78 13.86
CA ASP A 122 -11.48 4.21 15.21
C ASP A 122 -9.95 4.33 15.32
N ASN A 123 -9.21 3.56 14.53
CA ASN A 123 -7.75 3.54 14.53
C ASN A 123 -7.17 4.17 13.24
N PRO A 124 -6.77 5.45 13.27
CA PRO A 124 -6.22 6.13 12.09
C PRO A 124 -4.88 5.52 11.63
N SER A 125 -4.12 4.90 12.54
CA SER A 125 -2.89 4.18 12.20
C SER A 125 -3.19 2.93 11.39
N PHE A 126 -4.22 2.17 11.78
CA PHE A 126 -4.69 1.01 11.02
C PHE A 126 -5.18 1.42 9.64
N LYS A 127 -5.99 2.49 9.54
CA LYS A 127 -6.45 3.02 8.26
C LYS A 127 -5.29 3.38 7.34
N LYS A 128 -4.31 4.15 7.83
CA LYS A 128 -3.14 4.55 7.04
C LYS A 128 -2.33 3.33 6.61
N TRP A 129 -2.02 2.43 7.54
CA TRP A 129 -1.26 1.23 7.25
C TRP A 129 -1.94 0.38 6.19
N LEU A 130 -3.25 0.13 6.33
CA LEU A 130 -4.01 -0.65 5.36
C LEU A 130 -4.02 0.03 3.99
N SER A 131 -4.31 1.34 3.94
CA SER A 131 -4.31 2.09 2.68
C SER A 131 -2.95 2.08 1.99
N ASP A 132 -1.86 2.18 2.74
CA ASP A 132 -0.51 2.11 2.19
C ASP A 132 -0.16 0.71 1.68
N THR A 133 -0.45 -0.30 2.51
CA THR A 133 -0.14 -1.70 2.24
C THR A 133 -0.89 -2.21 1.01
N ILE A 134 -2.20 -1.97 0.93
CA ILE A 134 -3.03 -2.41 -0.21
C ILE A 134 -2.61 -1.69 -1.48
N PHE A 135 -2.27 -0.41 -1.41
CA PHE A 135 -1.79 0.31 -2.58
C PHE A 135 -0.44 -0.19 -3.05
N ILE A 136 0.51 -0.48 -2.16
CA ILE A 136 1.80 -1.08 -2.55
C ILE A 136 1.57 -2.46 -3.17
N ALA A 137 0.64 -3.25 -2.64
CA ALA A 137 0.33 -4.58 -3.17
C ALA A 137 -0.36 -4.54 -4.55
N THR A 138 -1.14 -3.50 -4.83
CA THR A 138 -1.98 -3.43 -6.06
C THR A 138 -1.45 -2.47 -7.12
N TYR A 139 -0.63 -1.49 -6.73
CA TYR A 139 0.02 -0.54 -7.62
C TYR A 139 1.37 -1.10 -8.08
N MET A 140 1.34 -1.97 -9.10
CA MET A 140 2.54 -2.34 -9.84
C MET A 140 2.73 -1.38 -11.02
N PRO A 141 3.87 -0.68 -11.13
CA PRO A 141 4.20 0.14 -12.30
C PRO A 141 4.56 -0.70 -13.54
#